data_AF-A0A928ZX48-F1
#
_entry.id   AF-A0A928ZX48-F1
#
_cell.length_a   1.000
_cell.length_b   1.000
_cell.length_c   1.000
_cell.angle_alpha   90.00
_cell.angle_beta   90.00
_cell.angle_gamma   90.00
#
_symmetry.space_group_name_H-M   'P 1'
#
loop_
_entity.id
_entity.type
_entity.pdbx_description
1 polymer ?
#
loop_
_entity_poly.entity_id
_entity_poly.type
_entity_poly.pdbx_seq_one_letter_code
_entity_poly.pdbx_strand_id
1 'polypeptide(L)'
;MKERWQLLTFIPSILLILAVGLAKVLFQAPLYNLIEDVAAIADIHPLSGLLSNVGVLLWCATATICFFAAGVLRQTKNYKAIHFCLASACLSTYLLIDDFFLLHDKLFPIYMGIPENIVLMLVVIAVILYLFWFRRTILRSQYGFMLIAVGFLGISVGVDTILKPWFFFLGEWRSLLEDGAKLIGITSWFCYYTNTAYQFVLEKSRVT
;
A
#
# COMPACT_ATOMS: atom_id res chain seq x y z
N MET A 1 -26.66 -20.86 10.06
CA MET A 1 -25.93 -20.36 8.86
C MET A 1 -24.82 -19.38 9.24
N LYS A 2 -23.81 -19.76 10.06
CA LYS A 2 -22.80 -18.80 10.58
C LYS A 2 -21.34 -19.13 10.26
N GLU A 3 -21.04 -20.24 9.59
CA GLU A 3 -19.65 -20.72 9.44
C GLU A 3 -19.11 -20.74 8.00
N ARG A 4 -19.93 -20.44 6.98
CA ARG A 4 -19.49 -20.55 5.57
C ARG A 4 -18.67 -19.37 5.05
N TRP A 5 -18.60 -18.24 5.75
CA TRP A 5 -17.83 -17.09 5.29
C TRP A 5 -16.31 -17.34 5.35
N GLN A 6 -15.86 -18.25 6.22
CA GLN A 6 -14.48 -18.70 6.28
C GLN A 6 -14.08 -19.42 4.98
N LEU A 7 -15.01 -20.07 4.27
CA LEU A 7 -14.72 -20.67 2.96
C LEU A 7 -14.46 -19.60 1.88
N LEU A 8 -15.01 -18.40 2.04
CA LEU A 8 -14.80 -17.29 1.10
C LEU A 8 -13.33 -16.80 1.12
N THR A 9 -12.59 -17.02 2.22
CA THR A 9 -11.18 -16.59 2.30
C THR A 9 -10.27 -17.43 1.41
N PHE A 10 -10.69 -18.62 1.01
CA PHE A 10 -9.94 -19.47 0.07
C PHE A 10 -10.15 -19.07 -1.39
N ILE A 11 -11.21 -18.31 -1.71
CA ILE A 11 -11.52 -17.92 -3.08
C ILE A 11 -10.36 -17.16 -3.74
N PRO A 12 -9.77 -16.10 -3.12
CA PRO A 12 -8.64 -15.40 -3.72
C PRO A 12 -7.43 -16.31 -3.99
N SER A 13 -7.12 -17.22 -3.05
CA SER A 13 -6.01 -18.17 -3.21
C SER A 13 -6.25 -19.15 -4.36
N ILE A 14 -7.46 -19.70 -4.46
CA ILE A 14 -7.84 -20.60 -5.55
C ILE A 14 -7.80 -19.86 -6.90
N LEU A 15 -8.33 -18.64 -6.96
CA LEU A 15 -8.29 -17.82 -8.17
C LEU A 15 -6.86 -17.50 -8.59
N LEU A 16 -5.96 -17.22 -7.64
CA LEU A 16 -4.54 -16.99 -7.92
C LEU A 16 -3.87 -18.25 -8.49
N ILE A 17 -4.10 -19.41 -7.88
CA ILE A 17 -3.57 -20.69 -8.37
C ILE A 17 -4.08 -20.98 -9.79
N LEU A 18 -5.38 -20.77 -10.04
CA LEU A 18 -5.97 -20.91 -11.38
C LEU A 18 -5.36 -19.91 -12.37
N ALA A 19 -5.14 -18.66 -11.97
CA ALA A 19 -4.52 -17.65 -12.81
C ALA A 19 -3.07 -18.02 -13.19
N VAL A 20 -2.28 -18.54 -12.25
CA VAL A 20 -0.92 -19.04 -12.52
C VAL A 20 -0.95 -20.22 -13.49
N GLY A 21 -1.87 -21.18 -13.28
CA GLY A 21 -2.07 -22.30 -14.20
C GLY A 21 -2.47 -21.86 -15.60
N LEU A 22 -3.39 -20.90 -15.72
CA LEU A 22 -3.79 -20.30 -16.99
C LEU A 22 -2.64 -19.55 -17.66
N ALA A 23 -1.84 -18.81 -16.89
CA ALA A 23 -0.68 -18.10 -17.42
C ALA A 23 0.35 -19.06 -18.04
N LYS A 24 0.55 -20.24 -17.44
CA LYS A 24 1.38 -21.29 -18.03
C LYS A 24 0.85 -21.75 -19.39
N VAL A 25 -0.46 -21.99 -19.50
CA VAL A 25 -1.07 -22.49 -20.74
C VAL A 25 -1.08 -21.42 -21.83
N LEU A 26 -1.43 -20.18 -21.49
CA LEU A 26 -1.62 -19.10 -22.45
C LEU A 26 -0.32 -18.43 -22.89
N PHE A 27 0.62 -18.22 -21.95
CA PHE A 27 1.85 -17.45 -22.21
C PHE A 27 3.10 -18.32 -22.20
N GLN A 28 2.97 -19.64 -22.03
CA GLN A 28 4.07 -20.60 -21.91
C GLN A 28 5.08 -20.28 -20.80
N ALA A 29 4.74 -19.36 -19.89
CA ALA A 29 5.61 -18.88 -18.83
C ALA A 29 6.15 -20.05 -17.98
N PRO A 30 7.45 -20.06 -17.62
CA PRO A 30 7.99 -21.10 -16.74
C PRO A 30 7.33 -21.01 -15.37
N LEU A 31 6.70 -22.11 -14.91
CA LEU A 31 6.04 -22.17 -13.59
C LEU A 31 6.99 -21.81 -12.45
N TYR A 32 8.26 -22.19 -12.59
CA TYR A 32 9.32 -21.82 -11.65
C TYR A 32 9.35 -20.31 -11.39
N ASN A 33 9.28 -19.47 -12.43
CA ASN A 33 9.32 -18.02 -12.27
C ASN A 33 8.03 -17.41 -11.68
N LEU A 34 6.93 -18.16 -11.65
CA LEU A 34 5.63 -17.69 -11.15
C LEU A 34 5.32 -18.15 -9.72
N ILE A 35 6.03 -19.17 -9.24
CA ILE A 35 5.75 -19.82 -7.94
C ILE A 35 6.91 -19.62 -6.97
N GLU A 36 8.15 -19.66 -7.45
CA GLU A 36 9.33 -19.57 -6.60
C GLU A 36 9.55 -18.12 -6.11
N ASP A 37 10.24 -17.98 -4.98
CA ASP A 37 10.58 -16.67 -4.42
C ASP A 37 11.59 -15.91 -5.31
N VAL A 38 11.45 -14.59 -5.39
CA VAL A 38 12.30 -13.74 -6.23
C VAL A 38 13.78 -13.85 -5.84
N ALA A 39 14.11 -13.95 -4.54
CA ALA A 39 15.49 -14.08 -4.10
C ALA A 39 16.11 -15.42 -4.52
N ALA A 40 15.30 -16.49 -4.55
CA ALA A 40 15.72 -17.80 -5.04
C ALA A 40 15.84 -17.83 -6.58
N ILE A 41 14.93 -17.19 -7.31
CA ILE A 41 15.01 -17.07 -8.78
C ILE A 41 16.25 -16.28 -9.20
N ALA A 42 16.54 -15.18 -8.51
CA ALA A 42 17.65 -14.30 -8.84
C ALA A 42 19.00 -14.74 -8.23
N ASP A 43 19.02 -15.81 -7.43
CA ASP A 43 20.21 -16.29 -6.69
C ASP A 43 20.88 -15.18 -5.86
N ILE A 44 20.06 -14.42 -5.12
CA ILE A 44 20.51 -13.28 -4.29
C ILE A 44 20.22 -13.52 -2.81
N HIS A 45 20.85 -12.71 -1.96
CA HIS A 45 20.66 -12.79 -0.52
C HIS A 45 19.18 -12.60 -0.13
N PRO A 46 18.59 -13.40 0.78
CA PRO A 46 17.17 -13.30 1.16
C PRO A 46 16.75 -11.96 1.79
N LEU A 47 17.71 -11.19 2.31
CA LEU A 47 17.47 -9.83 2.83
C LEU A 47 17.49 -8.75 1.73
N SER A 48 17.65 -9.12 0.47
CA SER A 48 17.54 -8.19 -0.66
C SER A 48 16.17 -7.51 -0.63
N GLY A 49 16.16 -6.18 -0.69
CA GLY A 49 14.91 -5.41 -0.61
C GLY A 49 14.29 -5.32 0.80
N LEU A 50 15.04 -5.59 1.88
CA LEU A 50 14.53 -5.57 3.26
C LEU A 50 13.63 -4.36 3.58
N LEU A 51 14.10 -3.13 3.30
CA LEU A 51 13.34 -1.90 3.60
C LEU A 51 12.01 -1.86 2.82
N SER A 52 12.04 -2.20 1.53
CA SER A 52 10.86 -2.26 0.68
C SER A 52 9.86 -3.31 1.19
N ASN A 53 10.35 -4.51 1.52
CA ASN A 53 9.52 -5.60 2.04
C ASN A 53 8.84 -5.23 3.37
N VAL A 54 9.55 -4.55 4.28
CA VAL A 54 8.93 -4.03 5.52
C VAL A 54 7.86 -2.98 5.20
N GLY A 55 8.11 -2.09 4.24
CA GLY A 55 7.12 -1.11 3.76
C GLY A 55 5.84 -1.78 3.25
N VAL A 56 5.97 -2.79 2.37
CA VAL A 56 4.86 -3.62 1.87
C VAL A 56 4.06 -4.24 3.02
N LEU A 57 4.72 -4.81 4.03
CA LEU A 57 4.02 -5.41 5.18
C LEU A 57 3.21 -4.36 5.95
N LEU A 58 3.73 -3.14 6.12
CA LEU A 58 3.02 -2.05 6.77
C LEU A 58 1.84 -1.53 5.93
N TRP A 59 1.97 -1.48 4.60
CA TRP A 59 0.84 -1.19 3.72
C TRP A 59 -0.28 -2.24 3.86
N CYS A 60 0.09 -3.52 3.85
CA CYS A 60 -0.83 -4.63 4.03
C CYS A 60 -1.55 -4.58 5.39
N ALA A 61 -0.79 -4.31 6.46
CA ALA A 61 -1.35 -4.14 7.80
C ALA A 61 -2.35 -2.97 7.86
N THR A 62 -2.00 -1.83 7.24
CA THR A 62 -2.89 -0.67 7.15
C THR A 62 -4.19 -1.02 6.43
N ALA A 63 -4.10 -1.61 5.24
CA ALA A 63 -5.26 -2.01 4.45
C ALA A 63 -6.17 -2.96 5.24
N THR A 64 -5.58 -3.95 5.90
CA THR A 64 -6.29 -4.95 6.72
C THR A 64 -7.04 -4.29 7.88
N ILE A 65 -6.38 -3.43 8.65
CA ILE A 65 -6.99 -2.71 9.79
C ILE A 65 -8.15 -1.84 9.31
N CYS A 66 -7.98 -1.13 8.20
CA CYS A 66 -9.02 -0.26 7.66
C CYS A 66 -10.23 -1.06 7.12
N PHE A 67 -10.01 -2.17 6.42
CA PHE A 67 -11.11 -3.06 6.00
C PHE A 67 -11.85 -3.65 7.20
N PHE A 68 -11.11 -4.11 8.21
CA PHE A 68 -11.68 -4.66 9.44
C PHE A 68 -12.52 -3.62 10.18
N ALA A 69 -11.97 -2.42 10.41
CA ALA A 69 -12.67 -1.33 11.06
C ALA A 69 -13.96 -0.94 10.31
N ALA A 70 -13.90 -0.84 8.98
CA ALA A 70 -15.09 -0.61 8.16
C ALA A 70 -16.16 -1.69 8.37
N GLY A 71 -15.76 -2.97 8.43
CA GLY A 71 -16.64 -4.10 8.72
C GLY A 71 -17.31 -4.01 10.08
N VAL A 72 -16.53 -3.74 11.14
CA VAL A 72 -17.03 -3.59 12.51
C VAL A 72 -18.00 -2.41 12.62
N LEU A 73 -17.72 -1.29 11.95
CA LEU A 73 -18.53 -0.08 12.00
C LEU A 73 -19.84 -0.19 11.21
N ARG A 74 -20.05 -1.19 10.35
CA ARG A 74 -21.29 -1.33 9.55
C ARG A 74 -22.58 -1.26 10.37
N GLN A 75 -22.53 -1.71 11.62
CA GLN A 75 -23.69 -1.73 12.52
C GLN A 75 -24.05 -0.37 13.14
N THR A 76 -23.12 0.60 13.15
CA THR A 76 -23.32 1.88 13.85
C THR A 76 -24.03 2.94 13.00
N LYS A 77 -24.28 2.67 11.71
CA LYS A 77 -24.75 3.64 10.71
C LYS A 77 -23.89 4.91 10.61
N ASN A 78 -22.67 4.92 11.17
CA ASN A 78 -21.71 6.01 10.99
C ASN A 78 -21.06 5.89 9.61
N TYR A 79 -21.84 6.22 8.58
CA TYR A 79 -21.41 6.07 7.19
C TYR A 79 -20.14 6.87 6.90
N LYS A 80 -19.93 8.02 7.52
CA LYS A 80 -18.71 8.82 7.31
C LYS A 80 -17.45 8.05 7.71
N ALA A 81 -17.46 7.42 8.88
CA ALA A 81 -16.34 6.60 9.35
C ALA A 81 -16.15 5.34 8.48
N ILE A 82 -17.25 4.68 8.09
CA ILE A 82 -17.19 3.49 7.21
C ILE A 82 -16.57 3.86 5.84
N HIS A 83 -17.06 4.91 5.18
CA HIS A 83 -16.55 5.32 3.87
C HIS A 83 -15.09 5.76 3.95
N PHE A 84 -14.71 6.46 5.02
CA PHE A 84 -13.31 6.80 5.27
C PHE A 84 -12.46 5.54 5.36
N CYS A 85 -12.79 4.61 6.27
CA CYS A 85 -12.03 3.37 6.44
C CYS A 85 -11.96 2.54 5.14
N LEU A 86 -13.05 2.43 4.37
CA LEU A 86 -13.02 1.71 3.09
C LEU A 86 -12.13 2.41 2.07
N ALA A 87 -12.22 3.74 1.93
CA ALA A 87 -11.38 4.48 1.00
C ALA A 87 -9.90 4.39 1.40
N SER A 88 -9.57 4.48 2.69
CA SER A 88 -8.21 4.27 3.21
C SER A 88 -7.70 2.87 2.91
N ALA A 89 -8.55 1.86 3.05
CA ALA A 89 -8.20 0.47 2.79
C ALA A 89 -7.91 0.26 1.30
N CYS A 90 -8.79 0.74 0.41
CA CYS A 90 -8.59 0.67 -1.03
C CYS A 90 -7.32 1.41 -1.48
N LEU A 91 -7.09 2.63 -0.98
CA LEU A 91 -5.89 3.40 -1.29
C LEU A 91 -4.62 2.68 -0.80
N SER A 92 -4.61 2.20 0.43
CA SER A 92 -3.45 1.49 0.99
C SER A 92 -3.22 0.14 0.30
N THR A 93 -4.28 -0.52 -0.18
CA THR A 93 -4.18 -1.75 -1.00
C THR A 93 -3.59 -1.43 -2.37
N TYR A 94 -3.97 -0.32 -2.98
CA TYR A 94 -3.37 0.10 -4.24
C TYR A 94 -1.88 0.39 -4.06
N LEU A 95 -1.49 1.15 -3.03
CA LEU A 95 -0.07 1.43 -2.73
C LEU A 95 0.71 0.14 -2.39
N LEU A 96 0.08 -0.80 -1.69
CA LEU A 96 0.64 -2.13 -1.46
C LEU A 96 0.96 -2.85 -2.78
N ILE A 97 -0.02 -2.93 -3.68
CA ILE A 97 0.14 -3.64 -4.96
C ILE A 97 1.16 -2.92 -5.84
N ASP A 98 1.13 -1.59 -5.85
CA ASP A 98 2.10 -0.75 -6.57
C ASP A 98 3.53 -1.02 -6.13
N ASP A 99 3.81 -0.99 -4.83
CA ASP A 99 5.14 -1.26 -4.28
C ASP A 99 5.54 -2.75 -4.43
N PHE A 100 4.61 -3.68 -4.22
CA PHE A 100 4.91 -5.12 -4.23
C PHE A 100 5.21 -5.66 -5.64
N PHE A 101 4.47 -5.19 -6.65
CA PHE A 101 4.65 -5.60 -8.04
C PHE A 101 5.41 -4.57 -8.88
N LEU A 102 5.92 -3.51 -8.25
CA LEU A 102 6.66 -2.42 -8.90
C LEU A 102 5.86 -1.84 -10.08
N LEU A 103 4.58 -1.52 -9.86
CA LEU A 103 3.69 -1.13 -10.97
C LEU A 103 4.16 0.15 -11.66
N HIS A 104 4.46 1.20 -10.89
CA HIS A 104 4.93 2.46 -11.45
C HIS A 104 6.37 2.42 -11.97
N ASP A 105 7.25 1.62 -11.37
CA ASP A 105 8.68 1.57 -11.72
C ASP A 105 8.96 0.60 -12.90
N LYS A 106 8.42 -0.62 -12.86
CA LYS A 106 8.73 -1.67 -13.84
C LYS A 106 7.54 -2.10 -14.67
N LEU A 107 6.43 -2.47 -14.03
CA LEU A 107 5.38 -3.21 -14.73
C LEU A 107 4.71 -2.37 -15.82
N PHE A 108 4.27 -1.15 -15.50
CA PHE A 108 3.64 -0.29 -16.50
C PHE A 108 4.64 0.32 -17.49
N PRO A 109 5.82 0.81 -17.08
CA PRO A 109 6.80 1.33 -18.05
C PRO A 109 7.30 0.29 -19.05
N ILE A 110 7.64 -0.91 -18.58
CA ILE A 110 8.28 -1.93 -19.43
C ILE A 110 7.24 -2.69 -20.25
N TYR A 111 6.11 -3.09 -19.65
CA TYR A 111 5.16 -4.00 -20.31
C TYR A 111 3.95 -3.30 -20.92
N MET A 112 3.59 -2.10 -20.45
CA MET A 112 2.47 -1.32 -21.01
C MET A 112 2.93 -0.06 -21.78
N GLY A 113 4.22 0.28 -21.73
CA GLY A 113 4.78 1.46 -22.38
C GLY A 113 4.30 2.78 -21.78
N ILE A 114 3.76 2.77 -20.56
CA ILE A 114 3.29 3.98 -19.87
C ILE A 114 4.48 4.56 -19.07
N PRO A 115 4.94 5.79 -19.36
CA PRO A 115 6.06 6.38 -18.64
C PRO A 115 5.84 6.40 -17.12
N GLU A 116 6.89 6.03 -16.37
CA GLU A 116 6.91 6.01 -14.90
C GLU A 116 6.36 7.31 -14.29
N ASN A 117 6.83 8.46 -14.79
CA ASN A 117 6.39 9.79 -14.36
C ASN A 117 4.86 9.97 -14.43
N ILE A 118 4.20 9.37 -15.43
CA ILE A 118 2.75 9.46 -15.60
C ILE A 118 2.06 8.60 -14.55
N VAL A 119 2.53 7.36 -14.33
CA VAL A 119 1.96 6.48 -13.32
C VAL A 119 2.10 7.12 -11.94
N LEU A 120 3.30 7.56 -11.59
CA LEU A 120 3.60 8.23 -10.33
C LEU A 120 2.72 9.48 -10.13
N MET A 121 2.56 10.29 -11.18
CA MET A 121 1.69 11.47 -11.13
C MET A 121 0.23 11.08 -10.86
N LEU A 122 -0.28 9.99 -11.46
CA LEU A 122 -1.63 9.50 -11.19
C LEU A 122 -1.78 9.05 -9.73
N VAL A 123 -0.76 8.38 -9.15
CA VAL A 123 -0.75 8.02 -7.73
C VAL A 123 -0.80 9.25 -6.84
N VAL A 124 0.06 10.25 -7.11
CA VAL A 124 0.10 11.51 -6.36
C VAL A 124 -1.24 12.24 -6.44
N ILE A 125 -1.85 12.33 -7.63
CA ILE A 125 -3.18 12.93 -7.82
C ILE A 125 -4.23 12.16 -7.00
N ALA A 126 -4.22 10.83 -7.03
CA ALA A 126 -5.16 10.01 -6.27
C ALA A 126 -5.04 10.25 -4.76
N VAL A 127 -3.80 10.34 -4.23
CA VAL A 127 -3.53 10.67 -2.82
C VAL A 127 -4.03 12.08 -2.50
N ILE A 128 -3.76 13.09 -3.33
CA ILE A 128 -4.23 14.46 -3.11
C ILE A 128 -5.75 14.54 -3.10
N LEU A 129 -6.43 13.89 -4.06
CA LEU A 129 -7.88 13.85 -4.13
C LEU A 129 -8.48 13.17 -2.89
N TYR A 130 -7.88 12.07 -2.44
CA TYR A 130 -8.25 11.38 -1.22
C TYR A 130 -8.12 12.29 0.01
N LEU A 131 -6.97 12.95 0.19
CA LEU A 131 -6.73 13.87 1.30
C LEU A 131 -7.71 15.05 1.27
N PHE A 132 -8.00 15.60 0.09
CA PHE A 132 -8.95 16.69 -0.07
C PHE A 132 -10.37 16.28 0.29
N TRP A 133 -10.82 15.11 -0.14
CA TRP A 133 -12.18 14.61 0.11
C TRP A 133 -12.38 14.31 1.60
N PHE A 134 -11.41 13.65 2.24
CA PHE A 134 -11.50 13.26 3.65
C PHE A 134 -10.89 14.27 4.64
N ARG A 135 -10.52 15.48 4.18
CA ARG A 135 -9.88 16.52 5.00
C ARG A 135 -10.58 16.79 6.33
N ARG A 136 -11.91 16.79 6.34
CA ARG A 136 -12.70 17.05 7.56
C ARG A 136 -12.56 15.93 8.59
N THR A 137 -12.47 14.68 8.14
CA THR A 137 -12.24 13.52 9.01
C THR A 137 -10.81 13.52 9.51
N ILE A 138 -9.85 13.77 8.62
CA ILE A 138 -8.41 13.80 8.95
C ILE A 138 -8.13 14.89 9.99
N LEU A 139 -8.60 16.12 9.77
CA LEU A 139 -8.38 17.25 10.69
C LEU A 139 -9.06 17.10 12.05
N ARG A 140 -10.09 16.24 12.17
CA ARG A 140 -10.74 15.92 13.45
C ARG A 140 -10.07 14.77 14.21
N SER A 141 -9.19 14.04 13.55
CA SER A 141 -8.38 12.96 14.13
C SER A 141 -6.99 13.48 14.52
N GLN A 142 -6.13 12.61 15.07
CA GLN A 142 -4.74 12.96 15.37
C GLN A 142 -3.90 13.05 14.07
N TYR A 143 -4.08 14.14 13.31
CA TYR A 143 -3.50 14.34 11.99
C TYR A 143 -1.97 14.51 11.97
N GLY A 144 -1.31 14.64 13.14
CA GLY A 144 0.15 14.79 13.22
C GLY A 144 0.90 13.67 12.49
N PHE A 145 0.51 12.41 12.71
CA PHE A 145 1.10 11.27 12.00
C PHE A 145 0.80 11.28 10.51
N MET A 146 -0.39 11.74 10.09
CA MET A 146 -0.72 11.90 8.67
C MET A 146 0.17 12.95 8.00
N LEU A 147 0.45 14.07 8.68
CA LEU A 147 1.32 15.12 8.15
C LEU A 147 2.75 14.60 7.97
N ILE A 148 3.28 13.88 8.97
CA ILE A 148 4.59 13.22 8.87
C ILE A 148 4.58 12.22 7.71
N ALA A 149 3.54 11.40 7.59
CA ALA A 149 3.42 10.41 6.52
C ALA A 149 3.50 11.05 5.13
N VAL A 150 2.65 12.04 4.86
CA VAL A 150 2.61 12.74 3.56
C VAL A 150 3.90 13.52 3.31
N GLY A 151 4.46 14.15 4.34
CA GLY A 151 5.73 14.88 4.23
C GLY A 151 6.90 13.98 3.83
N PHE A 152 7.07 12.86 4.52
CA PHE A 152 8.17 11.91 4.26
C PHE A 152 7.99 11.13 2.95
N LEU A 153 6.76 10.72 2.60
CA LEU A 153 6.47 10.14 1.29
C LEU A 153 6.73 11.16 0.16
N GLY A 154 6.36 12.42 0.36
CA GLY A 154 6.66 13.50 -0.59
C GLY A 154 8.15 13.76 -0.74
N ILE A 155 8.93 13.69 0.34
CA ILE A 155 10.40 13.77 0.29
C ILE A 155 10.98 12.62 -0.54
N SER A 156 10.55 11.38 -0.29
CA SER A 156 10.98 10.21 -1.05
C SER A 156 10.74 10.40 -2.55
N VAL A 157 9.52 10.74 -2.95
CA VAL A 157 9.16 11.02 -4.36
C VAL A 157 9.97 12.19 -4.94
N GLY A 158 10.19 13.25 -4.16
CA GLY A 158 10.98 14.41 -4.58
C GLY A 158 12.46 14.08 -4.79
N VAL A 159 13.03 13.20 -3.95
CA VAL A 159 14.41 12.72 -4.08
C VAL A 159 14.60 11.91 -5.36
N ASP A 160 13.64 11.06 -5.72
CA ASP A 160 13.74 10.28 -6.94
C ASP A 160 13.47 11.09 -8.22
N THR A 161 12.52 12.03 -8.20
CA THR A 161 12.13 12.73 -9.43
C THR A 161 12.88 14.04 -9.66
N ILE A 162 12.84 14.96 -8.70
CA ILE A 162 13.27 16.35 -8.88
C ILE A 162 14.75 16.53 -8.49
N LEU A 163 15.16 15.90 -7.38
CA LEU A 163 16.48 16.12 -6.78
C LEU A 163 17.54 15.12 -7.28
N LYS A 164 17.15 14.22 -8.21
CA LYS A 164 18.02 13.23 -8.88
C LYS A 164 19.32 13.84 -9.43
N PRO A 165 19.31 15.01 -10.13
CA PRO A 165 20.55 15.64 -10.61
C PRO A 165 21.40 16.26 -9.49
N TRP A 166 20.75 16.77 -8.44
CA TRP A 166 21.40 17.54 -7.37
C TRP A 166 22.11 16.63 -6.36
N PHE A 167 21.57 15.43 -6.13
CA PHE A 167 22.10 14.44 -5.20
C PHE A 167 22.93 13.35 -5.86
N PHE A 168 23.36 13.54 -7.11
CA PHE A 168 24.20 12.57 -7.82
C PHE A 168 25.50 12.23 -7.05
N PHE A 169 26.08 13.21 -6.34
CA PHE A 169 27.30 13.04 -5.55
C PHE A 169 27.15 12.13 -4.31
N LEU A 170 25.93 11.82 -3.86
CA LEU A 170 25.69 11.03 -2.65
C LEU A 170 25.77 9.51 -2.89
N GLY A 171 25.80 9.04 -4.14
CA GLY A 171 25.87 7.61 -4.45
C GLY A 171 24.79 6.81 -3.74
N GLU A 172 25.18 5.75 -3.02
CA GLU A 172 24.28 4.86 -2.27
C GLU A 172 23.54 5.54 -1.11
N TRP A 173 24.10 6.62 -0.54
CA TRP A 173 23.43 7.37 0.53
C TRP A 173 22.13 8.02 0.06
N ARG A 174 22.02 8.29 -1.24
CA ARG A 174 20.76 8.78 -1.82
C ARG A 174 19.65 7.73 -1.70
N SER A 175 19.94 6.47 -2.02
CA SER A 175 18.97 5.38 -1.90
C SER A 175 18.53 5.20 -0.44
N LEU A 176 19.47 5.31 0.51
CA LEU A 176 19.11 5.28 1.94
C LEU A 176 18.20 6.46 2.35
N LEU A 177 18.46 7.67 1.85
CA LEU A 177 17.61 8.83 2.12
C LEU A 177 16.21 8.66 1.51
N GLU A 178 16.14 8.18 0.28
CA GLU A 178 14.89 7.94 -0.44
C GLU A 178 14.04 6.85 0.22
N ASP A 179 14.60 5.65 0.36
CA ASP A 179 13.92 4.48 0.93
C ASP A 179 13.69 4.63 2.43
N GLY A 180 14.63 5.27 3.14
CA GLY A 180 14.48 5.59 4.56
C GLY A 180 13.35 6.60 4.79
N ALA A 181 13.28 7.65 3.97
CA ALA A 181 12.16 8.60 4.03
C ALA A 181 10.84 7.90 3.70
N LYS A 182 10.81 7.05 2.65
CA LYS A 182 9.64 6.25 2.29
C LYS A 182 9.16 5.43 3.48
N LEU A 183 10.05 4.68 4.13
CA LEU A 183 9.70 3.82 5.26
C LEU A 183 9.14 4.60 6.46
N ILE A 184 9.72 5.75 6.81
CA ILE A 184 9.20 6.62 7.87
C ILE A 184 7.80 7.13 7.51
N GLY A 185 7.60 7.47 6.24
CA GLY A 185 6.32 7.87 5.69
C GLY A 185 5.25 6.77 5.84
N ILE A 186 5.56 5.55 5.41
CA ILE A 186 4.68 4.38 5.51
C ILE A 186 4.39 4.02 6.97
N THR A 187 5.39 4.07 7.84
CA THR A 187 5.24 3.79 9.27
C THR A 187 4.28 4.79 9.91
N SER A 188 4.44 6.08 9.60
CA SER A 188 3.56 7.14 10.09
C SER A 188 2.13 7.00 9.55
N TRP A 189 1.98 6.59 8.29
CA TRP A 189 0.69 6.27 7.67
C TRP A 189 -0.01 5.14 8.44
N PHE A 190 0.70 4.04 8.68
CA PHE A 190 0.20 2.91 9.46
C PHE A 190 -0.22 3.32 10.88
N CYS A 191 0.62 4.07 11.60
CA CYS A 191 0.31 4.58 12.94
C CYS A 191 -0.97 5.44 12.95
N TYR A 192 -1.10 6.34 11.98
CA TYR A 192 -2.27 7.21 11.85
C TYR A 192 -3.56 6.40 11.70
N TYR A 193 -3.61 5.44 10.76
CA TYR A 193 -4.81 4.65 10.51
C TYR A 193 -5.11 3.66 11.62
N THR A 194 -4.10 3.08 12.24
CA THR A 194 -4.29 2.20 13.40
C THR A 194 -4.97 2.95 14.55
N ASN A 195 -4.46 4.12 14.89
CA ASN A 195 -5.04 4.94 15.95
C ASN A 195 -6.46 5.43 15.58
N THR A 196 -6.65 5.92 14.35
CA THR A 196 -7.96 6.42 13.90
C THR A 196 -9.01 5.30 13.86
N ALA A 197 -8.66 4.12 13.35
CA ALA A 197 -9.53 2.95 13.36
C ALA A 197 -9.89 2.52 14.79
N TYR A 198 -8.91 2.49 15.69
CA TYR A 198 -9.12 2.17 17.10
C TYR A 198 -10.10 3.15 17.76
N GLN A 199 -9.95 4.46 17.55
CA GLN A 199 -10.87 5.47 18.09
C GLN A 199 -12.30 5.29 17.58
N PHE A 200 -12.49 5.02 16.28
CA PHE A 200 -13.84 4.78 15.74
C PHE A 200 -14.49 3.53 16.32
N VAL A 201 -13.72 2.46 16.53
CA VAL A 201 -14.22 1.22 17.14
C VAL A 201 -14.54 1.42 18.63
N LEU A 202 -13.75 2.20 19.37
CA LEU A 202 -14.06 2.56 20.76
C LEU A 202 -15.29 3.46 20.89
N GLU A 203 -15.45 4.41 19.99
CA GLU A 203 -16.64 5.28 19.98
C GLU A 203 -17.90 4.45 19.77
N LYS A 204 -17.85 3.45 18.88
CA LYS A 204 -18.91 2.44 18.74
C LYS A 204 -19.26 1.78 20.08
N SER A 205 -18.26 1.27 20.81
CA SER A 205 -18.51 0.50 22.04
C SER A 205 -19.08 1.34 23.18
N ARG A 206 -19.00 2.67 23.12
CA ARG A 206 -19.61 3.57 24.12
C ARG A 206 -21.07 3.90 23.82
N VAL A 207 -21.55 3.68 22.60
CA VAL A 207 -22.91 4.00 22.16
C VAL A 207 -23.83 2.76 22.16
N THR A 208 -23.26 1.56 22.15
CA THR A 208 -23.96 0.27 22.34
C THR A 208 -24.04 -0.11 23.81
#